data_AF-A0AAU2Q027-F1
#
_entry.id   AF-A0AAU2Q027-F1
#
_cell.length_a   1.000
_cell.length_b   1.000
_cell.length_c   1.000
_cell.angle_alpha   90.00
_cell.angle_beta   90.00
_cell.angle_gamma   90.00
#
_symmetry.space_group_name_H-M   'P 1'
#
loop_
_entity.id
_entity.type
_entity.pdbx_description
1 polymer ?
#
loop_
_entity_poly.entity_id
_entity_poly.type
_entity_poly.pdbx_seq_one_letter_code
_entity_poly.pdbx_strand_id
1 'polypeptide(L)'
;MIEIVVVVLAAAGAGWLLRRKHRERTAAGPVPGIPCMVRFPAGQGRWRPGRVYGERGAARWVPQRGEPVELPGGRATGVRVPSVKEGISINPSSRIVTCAYEGGGSIEIAVMPLDVRELLEAVPQAESPA
;
A
#
# COMPACT_ATOMS: atom_id res chain seq x y z
N MET A 1 1.64 -28.49 39.48
CA MET A 1 0.79 -27.32 39.81
C MET A 1 1.36 -26.02 39.25
N ILE A 2 2.59 -25.63 39.61
CA ILE A 2 3.23 -24.37 39.15
C ILE A 2 3.27 -24.27 37.62
N GLU A 3 3.60 -25.36 36.93
CA GLU A 3 3.70 -25.39 35.46
C GLU A 3 2.37 -25.05 34.77
N ILE A 4 1.26 -25.57 35.30
CA ILE A 4 -0.10 -25.28 34.81
C ILE A 4 -0.45 -23.81 35.03
N VAL A 5 -0.09 -23.27 36.20
CA VAL A 5 -0.32 -21.86 36.54
C VAL A 5 0.43 -20.94 35.58
N VAL A 6 1.69 -21.26 35.26
CA VAL A 6 2.50 -20.47 34.33
C VAL A 6 1.89 -20.47 32.92
N VAL A 7 1.45 -21.62 32.41
CA VAL A 7 0.84 -21.74 31.08
C VAL A 7 -0.47 -20.93 31.01
N VAL A 8 -1.31 -21.01 32.03
CA VAL A 8 -2.59 -20.26 32.09
C VAL A 8 -2.35 -18.75 32.11
N LEU A 9 -1.39 -18.28 32.91
CA LEU A 9 -1.03 -16.86 32.97
C LEU A 9 -0.45 -16.36 31.63
N ALA A 10 0.37 -17.15 30.95
CA ALA A 10 0.91 -16.82 29.64
C ALA A 10 -0.19 -16.70 28.57
N ALA A 11 -1.12 -17.66 28.53
CA ALA A 11 -2.24 -17.65 27.59
C ALA A 11 -3.18 -16.45 27.84
N ALA A 12 -3.50 -16.16 29.11
CA ALA A 12 -4.31 -15.00 29.48
C ALA A 12 -3.62 -13.67 29.09
N GLY A 13 -2.31 -13.56 29.34
CA GLY A 13 -1.52 -12.40 28.97
C GLY A 13 -1.46 -12.18 27.46
N ALA A 14 -1.21 -13.24 26.69
CA ALA A 14 -1.19 -13.19 25.23
C ALA A 14 -2.58 -12.79 24.67
N GLY A 15 -3.65 -13.37 25.20
CA GLY A 15 -5.03 -13.02 24.83
C GLY A 15 -5.36 -11.56 25.14
N TRP A 16 -4.92 -11.04 26.30
CA TRP A 16 -5.11 -9.64 26.68
C TRP A 16 -4.35 -8.69 25.74
N LEU A 17 -3.10 -8.99 25.40
CA LEU A 17 -2.30 -8.18 24.46
C LEU A 17 -2.92 -8.15 23.06
N LEU A 18 -3.37 -9.30 22.55
CA LEU A 18 -4.06 -9.39 21.27
C LEU A 18 -5.35 -8.56 21.27
N ARG A 19 -6.15 -8.66 22.34
CA ARG A 19 -7.39 -7.88 22.49
C ARG A 19 -7.11 -6.39 22.59
N ARG A 20 -6.06 -5.99 23.32
CA ARG A 20 -5.63 -4.60 23.43
C ARG A 20 -5.22 -4.05 22.06
N LYS A 21 -4.35 -4.75 21.34
CA LYS A 21 -3.91 -4.36 19.99
C LYS A 21 -5.06 -4.31 18.99
N HIS A 22 -6.01 -5.24 19.10
CA HIS A 22 -7.21 -5.23 18.27
C HIS A 22 -8.07 -4.01 18.57
N ARG A 23 -8.30 -3.70 19.85
CA ARG A 23 -9.05 -2.50 20.27
C ARG A 23 -8.40 -1.22 19.80
N GLU A 24 -7.08 -1.10 19.92
CA GLU A 24 -6.31 0.04 19.42
C GLU A 24 -6.49 0.20 17.90
N ARG A 25 -6.44 -0.90 17.14
CA ARG A 25 -6.68 -0.88 15.68
C ARG A 25 -8.11 -0.47 15.31
N THR A 26 -9.11 -0.96 16.03
CA THR A 26 -10.52 -0.60 15.78
C THR A 26 -10.82 0.84 16.21
N ALA A 27 -10.17 1.34 17.26
CA ALA A 27 -10.35 2.70 17.76
C ALA A 27 -9.68 3.76 16.86
N ALA A 28 -8.62 3.38 16.12
CA ALA A 28 -7.93 4.28 15.19
C ALA A 28 -8.79 4.71 13.99
N GLY A 29 -9.94 4.06 13.76
CA GLY A 29 -10.84 4.37 12.65
C GLY A 29 -10.24 4.09 11.27
N PRO A 30 -11.02 4.29 10.20
CA PRO A 30 -10.51 4.21 8.83
C PRO A 30 -9.55 5.37 8.61
N VAL A 31 -8.27 5.06 8.42
CA VAL A 31 -7.31 6.09 7.99
C VAL A 31 -7.60 6.40 6.51
N PRO A 32 -7.70 7.67 6.08
CA PRO A 32 -8.00 8.04 4.68
C PRO A 32 -6.86 7.73 3.70
N GLY A 33 -7.19 7.43 2.44
CA GLY A 33 -6.23 7.14 1.38
C GLY A 33 -5.96 5.65 1.18
N ILE A 34 -5.57 5.29 -0.05
CA ILE A 34 -5.43 3.92 -0.52
C ILE A 34 -4.11 3.33 -0.01
N PRO A 35 -4.12 2.29 0.84
CA PRO A 35 -2.90 1.68 1.34
C PRO A 35 -2.13 0.99 0.21
N CYS A 36 -0.84 1.31 0.08
CA CYS A 36 -0.02 0.77 -1.00
C CYS A 36 1.46 0.65 -0.63
N MET A 37 2.18 -0.09 -1.46
CA MET A 37 3.64 -0.04 -1.52
C MET A 37 4.04 0.65 -2.82
N VAL A 38 5.04 1.52 -2.78
CA VAL A 38 5.50 2.26 -3.95
C VAL A 38 6.98 2.06 -4.19
N ARG A 39 7.35 1.90 -5.46
CA ARG A 39 8.73 1.87 -5.94
C ARG A 39 8.95 3.02 -6.91
N PHE A 40 9.92 3.87 -6.60
CA PHE A 40 10.29 5.04 -7.40
C PHE A 40 11.83 5.15 -7.51
N PRO A 41 12.40 5.33 -8.72
CA PRO A 41 11.76 5.17 -10.04
C PRO A 41 11.28 3.73 -10.27
N ALA A 42 10.34 3.52 -11.19
CA ALA A 42 9.86 2.19 -11.57
C ALA A 42 11.04 1.26 -11.93
N GLY A 43 10.96 0.00 -11.51
CA GLY A 43 11.98 -1.02 -11.75
C GLY A 43 13.27 -0.90 -10.92
N GLN A 44 13.58 0.29 -10.36
CA GLN A 44 14.90 0.57 -9.78
C GLN A 44 14.87 0.87 -8.28
N GLY A 45 13.76 1.41 -7.76
CA GLY A 45 13.65 1.77 -6.34
C GLY A 45 13.42 0.59 -5.39
N ARG A 46 13.48 0.86 -4.08
CA ARG A 46 12.98 -0.04 -3.04
C ARG A 46 11.48 0.18 -2.84
N TRP A 47 10.74 -0.89 -2.57
CA TRP A 47 9.34 -0.79 -2.13
C TRP A 47 9.24 -0.08 -0.78
N ARG A 48 8.48 1.02 -0.75
CA ARG A 48 8.23 1.84 0.43
C ARG A 48 6.74 1.85 0.75
N PRO A 49 6.34 1.60 2.01
CA PRO A 49 4.94 1.67 2.41
C PRO A 49 4.46 3.12 2.42
N GLY A 50 3.22 3.33 2.03
CA GLY A 50 2.57 4.62 2.10
C GLY A 50 1.11 4.54 1.67
N ARG A 51 0.57 5.69 1.30
CA ARG A 51 -0.83 5.83 0.91
C ARG A 51 -0.96 6.77 -0.28
N VAL A 52 -1.77 6.38 -1.25
CA VAL A 52 -2.16 7.28 -2.34
C VAL A 52 -3.40 8.05 -1.91
N TYR A 53 -3.38 9.35 -2.15
CA TYR A 53 -4.53 10.23 -2.00
C TYR A 53 -4.87 10.76 -3.39
N GLY A 54 -6.09 10.46 -3.84
CA GLY A 54 -6.65 11.05 -5.04
C GLY A 54 -7.46 12.29 -4.66
N GLU A 55 -6.95 13.46 -5.00
CA GLU A 55 -7.77 14.66 -5.16
C GLU A 55 -7.99 14.88 -6.66
N ARG A 56 -9.14 15.41 -7.09
CA ARG A 56 -9.56 15.51 -8.50
C ARG A 56 -8.45 16.05 -9.42
N GLY A 57 -7.67 15.17 -10.04
CA GLY A 57 -6.57 15.51 -10.97
C GLY A 57 -5.16 15.64 -10.36
N ALA A 58 -5.01 15.54 -9.04
CA ALA A 58 -3.73 15.64 -8.34
C ALA A 58 -3.58 14.45 -7.37
N ALA A 59 -3.15 13.32 -7.91
CA ALA A 59 -2.78 12.19 -7.08
C ALA A 59 -1.46 12.49 -6.37
N ARG A 60 -1.36 12.12 -5.09
CA ARG A 60 -0.10 12.17 -4.34
C ARG A 60 0.09 10.91 -3.54
N TRP A 61 1.34 10.48 -3.43
CA TRP A 61 1.72 9.40 -2.56
C TRP A 61 2.41 9.94 -1.31
N VAL A 62 1.87 9.61 -0.13
CA VAL A 62 2.46 9.95 1.16
C VAL A 62 3.13 8.71 1.73
N PRO A 63 4.47 8.66 1.84
CA PRO A 63 5.13 7.53 2.47
C PRO A 63 4.85 7.49 3.97
N GLN A 64 4.98 6.31 4.58
CA GLN A 64 4.96 6.20 6.04
C GLN A 64 6.14 6.92 6.71
N ARG A 65 7.25 7.09 5.97
CA ARG A 65 8.46 7.82 6.37
C ARG A 65 9.04 8.57 5.18
N GLY A 66 9.31 9.86 5.35
CA GLY A 66 9.89 10.76 4.35
C GLY A 66 8.88 11.71 3.73
N GLU A 67 9.31 12.43 2.69
CA GLU A 67 8.50 13.45 2.02
C GLU A 67 7.44 12.85 1.09
N PRO A 68 6.24 13.45 1.01
CA PRO A 68 5.25 13.15 -0.03
C PRO A 68 5.81 13.31 -1.44
N VAL A 69 5.32 12.48 -2.36
CA VAL A 69 5.62 12.57 -3.79
C VAL A 69 4.34 12.90 -4.52
N GLU A 70 4.31 14.08 -5.13
CA GLU A 70 3.24 14.52 -6.02
C GLU A 70 3.30 13.72 -7.34
N LEU A 71 2.14 13.30 -7.85
CA LEU A 71 1.99 12.59 -9.12
C LEU A 71 1.14 13.43 -10.08
N PRO A 72 1.63 14.62 -10.50
CA PRO A 72 0.87 15.51 -11.37
C PRO A 72 0.59 14.85 -12.71
N GLY A 73 -0.68 14.83 -13.11
CA GLY A 73 -1.09 14.15 -14.35
C GLY A 73 -0.71 12.67 -14.39
N GLY A 74 -0.62 12.01 -13.22
CA GLY A 74 -0.33 10.58 -13.14
C GLY A 74 -1.30 9.77 -14.00
N ARG A 75 -0.75 8.99 -14.94
CA ARG A 75 -1.53 8.10 -15.81
C ARG A 75 -1.05 6.68 -15.63
N ALA A 76 -1.98 5.77 -15.35
CA ALA A 76 -1.68 4.34 -15.31
C ALA A 76 -1.36 3.85 -16.73
N THR A 77 -0.16 3.31 -16.91
CA THR A 77 0.34 2.78 -18.20
C THR A 77 0.26 1.26 -18.27
N GLY A 78 0.00 0.59 -17.14
CA GLY A 78 -0.22 -0.85 -17.12
C GLY A 78 -0.52 -1.38 -15.72
N VAL A 79 -1.13 -2.57 -15.68
CA VAL A 79 -1.43 -3.31 -14.46
C VAL A 79 -0.91 -4.73 -14.62
N ARG A 80 -0.12 -5.22 -13.66
CA ARG A 80 0.43 -6.58 -13.68
C ARG A 80 0.45 -7.23 -12.31
N VAL A 81 0.67 -8.54 -12.29
CA VAL A 81 0.99 -9.27 -11.06
C VAL A 81 2.46 -9.07 -10.66
N PRO A 82 2.80 -9.17 -9.37
CA PRO A 82 4.18 -9.22 -8.93
C PRO A 82 4.93 -10.41 -9.51
N SER A 83 6.20 -10.21 -9.85
CA SER A 83 7.13 -11.32 -10.04
C SER A 83 7.40 -12.06 -8.73
N VAL A 84 7.98 -13.26 -8.79
CA VAL A 84 8.38 -14.02 -7.58
C VAL A 84 9.28 -13.19 -6.66
N LYS A 85 10.26 -12.48 -7.24
CA LYS A 85 11.19 -11.62 -6.48
C LYS A 85 10.45 -10.46 -5.80
N GLU A 86 9.49 -9.86 -6.48
CA GLU A 86 8.69 -8.78 -5.92
C GLU A 86 7.74 -9.30 -4.83
N GLY A 87 7.15 -10.48 -4.99
CA GLY A 87 6.28 -11.12 -3.99
C GLY A 87 6.97 -11.45 -2.66
N ILE A 88 8.30 -11.38 -2.59
CA ILE A 88 9.05 -11.46 -1.33
C ILE A 88 9.04 -10.10 -0.60
N SER A 89 8.97 -8.98 -1.34
CA SER A 89 9.04 -7.61 -0.81
C SER A 89 7.68 -6.94 -0.62
N ILE A 90 6.67 -7.37 -1.36
CA ILE A 90 5.28 -6.90 -1.30
C ILE A 90 4.34 -8.10 -1.18
N ASN A 91 3.05 -7.87 -0.90
CA ASN A 91 2.09 -8.96 -0.86
C ASN A 91 2.00 -9.64 -2.26
N PRO A 92 2.18 -10.96 -2.40
CA PRO A 92 2.10 -11.65 -3.70
C PRO A 92 0.75 -11.49 -4.40
N SER A 93 -0.33 -11.29 -3.64
CA SER A 93 -1.67 -11.08 -4.18
C SER A 93 -1.90 -9.68 -4.75
N SER A 94 -0.96 -8.75 -4.55
CA SER A 94 -1.08 -7.37 -5.04
C SER A 94 -1.27 -7.30 -6.56
N ARG A 95 -1.64 -6.11 -7.04
CA ARG A 95 -1.46 -5.69 -8.42
C ARG A 95 -0.50 -4.50 -8.44
N ILE A 96 0.47 -4.56 -9.33
CA ILE A 96 1.42 -3.47 -9.57
C ILE A 96 0.85 -2.65 -10.71
N VAL A 97 0.53 -1.40 -10.42
CA VAL A 97 0.13 -0.38 -11.40
C VAL A 97 1.36 0.46 -11.70
N THR A 98 1.78 0.51 -12.96
CA THR A 98 2.81 1.44 -13.41
C THR A 98 2.14 2.75 -13.77
N CYS A 99 2.63 3.86 -13.24
CA CYS A 99 2.14 5.18 -13.54
C CYS A 99 3.27 6.03 -14.11
N ALA A 100 2.98 6.75 -15.20
CA ALA A 100 3.81 7.84 -15.69
C ALA A 100 3.21 9.16 -15.20
N TYR A 101 4.02 10.16 -14.88
CA TYR A 101 3.54 11.48 -14.47
C TYR A 101 4.26 12.59 -15.26
N GLU A 102 3.68 13.78 -15.26
CA GLU A 102 4.21 14.93 -15.98
C GLU A 102 5.64 15.24 -15.52
N GLY A 103 6.57 15.42 -16.47
CA GLY A 103 8.00 15.57 -16.18
C GLY A 103 8.86 14.32 -16.44
N GLY A 104 8.26 13.25 -16.99
CA GLY A 104 9.01 12.11 -17.56
C GLY A 104 9.43 11.04 -16.56
N GLY A 105 8.90 11.08 -15.33
CA GLY A 105 9.13 10.06 -14.33
C GLY A 105 8.10 8.93 -14.37
N SER A 106 8.50 7.76 -13.87
CA SER A 106 7.60 6.62 -13.70
C SER A 106 7.70 6.02 -12.30
N ILE A 107 6.58 5.53 -11.81
CA ILE A 107 6.42 4.98 -10.47
C ILE A 107 5.62 3.68 -10.55
N GLU A 108 5.93 2.73 -9.69
CA GLU A 108 5.13 1.51 -9.56
C GLU A 108 4.44 1.51 -8.20
N ILE A 109 3.13 1.23 -8.23
CA ILE A 109 2.26 1.23 -7.07
C ILE A 109 1.67 -0.17 -6.92
N ALA A 110 2.09 -0.89 -5.89
CA ALA A 110 1.51 -2.17 -5.51
C ALA A 110 0.35 -1.95 -4.54
N VAL A 111 -0.84 -2.33 -4.95
CA VAL A 111 -2.10 -2.25 -4.17
C VAL A 111 -2.77 -3.60 -4.08
N MET A 112 -3.64 -3.79 -3.09
CA MET A 112 -4.45 -5.00 -3.01
C MET A 112 -5.47 -5.04 -4.18
N PRO A 113 -5.86 -6.21 -4.69
CA PRO A 113 -6.78 -6.32 -5.83
C PRO A 113 -8.10 -5.55 -5.67
N LEU A 114 -8.64 -5.48 -4.45
CA LEU A 114 -9.87 -4.76 -4.16
C LEU A 114 -9.73 -3.23 -4.28
N ASP A 115 -8.51 -2.71 -4.13
CA ASP A 115 -8.20 -1.28 -4.15
C ASP A 115 -7.78 -0.79 -5.55
N VAL A 116 -7.62 -1.70 -6.52
CA VAL A 116 -7.16 -1.36 -7.88
C VAL A 116 -8.11 -0.38 -8.56
N ARG A 117 -9.42 -0.60 -8.42
CA ARG A 117 -10.42 0.29 -9.03
C ARG A 117 -10.32 1.70 -8.46
N GLU A 118 -10.27 1.83 -7.14
CA GLU A 118 -10.14 3.12 -6.45
C GLU A 118 -8.83 3.82 -6.86
N LEU A 119 -7.73 3.07 -7.01
CA LEU A 119 -6.47 3.62 -7.49
C LEU A 119 -6.57 4.13 -8.93
N LEU A 120 -7.24 3.39 -9.82
CA LEU A 120 -7.41 3.81 -11.21
C LEU A 120 -8.39 4.98 -11.37
N GLU A 121 -9.30 5.19 -10.43
CA GLU A 121 -10.11 6.41 -10.35
C GLU A 121 -9.26 7.62 -9.93
N ALA A 122 -8.30 7.42 -9.02
CA ALA A 122 -7.35 8.46 -8.60
C ALA A 122 -6.26 8.75 -9.63
N VAL A 123 -5.84 7.74 -10.39
CA VAL A 123 -4.77 7.79 -11.40
C VAL A 123 -5.29 7.15 -12.69
N PRO A 124 -6.04 7.91 -13.51
CA PRO A 124 -6.70 7.37 -14.70
C PRO A 124 -5.73 6.70 -15.66
N GLN A 125 -6.22 5.75 -16.45
CA GLN A 125 -5.38 5.12 -17.48
C GLN A 125 -4.96 6.13 -18.55
N ALA A 126 -3.74 5.99 -19.05
CA ALA A 126 -3.36 6.65 -20.29
C ALA A 126 -4.28 6.13 -21.41
N GLU A 127 -4.92 7.03 -22.15
CA GLU A 127 -5.61 6.63 -23.38
C GLU A 127 -4.57 6.04 -24.31
N SER A 128 -4.76 4.79 -24.72
CA SER A 128 -3.99 4.24 -25.83
C SER A 128 -4.29 5.09 -27.06
N PRO A 129 -3.28 5.63 -27.76
CA PRO A 129 -3.51 6.14 -29.10
C PRO A 129 -4.05 4.97 -29.95
N ALA A 130 -5.22 5.17 -30.53
CA ALA A 130 -5.84 4.25 -31.47
C ALA A 130 -5.02 4.14 -32.76
#